data_AF-W4VFG3-F1
#
_entry.id   AF-W4VFG3-F1
#
_cell.length_a   1.000
_cell.length_b   1.000
_cell.length_c   1.000
_cell.angle_alpha   90.00
_cell.angle_beta   90.00
_cell.angle_gamma   90.00
#
_symmetry.space_group_name_H-M   'P 1'
#
loop_
_entity.id
_entity.type
_entity.pdbx_description
1 polymer ?
#
loop_
_entity_poly.entity_id
_entity_poly.type
_entity_poly.pdbx_seq_one_letter_code
_entity_poly.pdbx_strand_id
1 'polypeptide(L)'
;MEKRGNLRLEDDPKYSLIASFIDGTKVNYELGQIQTNDSDGQTSSGVIDHFVDCVLHDQKPLIDGTEGYKSLKIILAALEANQSKKNVTL
;
A
#
# COMPACT_ATOMS: atom_id res chain seq x y z
N MET A 1 -5.29 10.65 -21.75
CA MET A 1 -6.09 9.93 -20.74
C MET A 1 -5.59 10.32 -19.35
N GLU A 2 -5.83 11.56 -18.92
CA GLU A 2 -5.53 11.99 -17.55
C GLU A 2 -6.64 12.93 -17.09
N LYS A 3 -7.72 12.38 -16.56
CA LYS A 3 -8.71 13.16 -15.82
C LYS A 3 -8.18 13.23 -14.38
N ARG A 4 -7.66 14.38 -13.96
CA ARG A 4 -7.13 14.61 -12.60
C ARG A 4 -8.27 14.64 -11.57
N GLY A 5 -8.85 13.48 -11.29
CA GLY A 5 -9.64 13.25 -10.08
C GLY A 5 -8.73 12.91 -8.90
N ASN A 6 -9.22 13.02 -7.66
CA ASN A 6 -8.49 12.57 -6.48
C ASN A 6 -9.11 11.29 -5.92
N LEU A 7 -8.25 10.37 -5.51
CA LEU A 7 -8.63 9.20 -4.72
C LEU A 7 -8.16 9.45 -3.29
N ARG A 8 -9.07 9.29 -2.34
CA ARG A 8 -8.75 9.23 -0.91
C ARG A 8 -8.95 7.78 -0.47
N LEU A 9 -7.88 7.17 0.02
CA LEU A 9 -7.85 5.78 0.48
C LEU A 9 -7.66 5.79 2.00
N GLU A 10 -8.51 5.05 2.72
CA GLU A 10 -8.44 4.88 4.18
C GLU A 10 -8.34 6.21 4.96
N ASP A 11 -8.91 7.30 4.40
CA ASP A 11 -8.86 8.67 4.94
C ASP A 11 -10.22 9.12 5.49
N ASP A 12 -11.20 8.23 5.52
CA ASP A 12 -12.54 8.46 6.06
C ASP A 12 -12.94 7.28 6.96
N PRO A 13 -13.50 7.51 8.16
CA PRO A 13 -13.82 6.44 9.10
C PRO A 13 -14.95 5.52 8.63
N LYS A 14 -15.71 5.91 7.60
CA LYS A 14 -16.80 5.12 7.03
C LYS A 14 -16.48 4.58 5.63
N TYR A 15 -15.81 5.38 4.80
CA TYR A 15 -15.56 5.04 3.40
C TYR A 15 -14.06 4.82 3.13
N SER A 16 -13.67 3.55 3.00
CA SER A 16 -12.28 3.14 2.71
C SER A 16 -11.77 3.65 1.36
N LEU A 17 -12.65 3.95 0.40
CA LEU A 17 -12.28 4.65 -0.82
C LEU A 17 -13.30 5.73 -1.18
N ILE A 18 -12.79 6.93 -1.44
CA ILE A 18 -13.55 8.05 -1.98
C ILE A 18 -12.89 8.50 -3.28
N ALA A 19 -13.64 8.43 -4.37
CA ALA A 19 -13.21 8.94 -5.67
C ALA A 19 -13.96 10.25 -5.98
N SER A 20 -13.22 11.33 -6.20
CA SER A 20 -13.80 12.57 -6.74
C SER A 20 -13.31 12.81 -8.16
N PHE A 21 -14.26 13.07 -9.05
CA PHE A 21 -14.03 13.25 -10.46
C PHE A 21 -14.01 14.74 -10.81
N ILE A 22 -13.42 15.07 -11.96
CA ILE A 22 -13.29 16.45 -12.44
C ILE A 22 -14.63 17.14 -12.74
N ASP A 23 -15.68 16.38 -12.96
CA ASP A 23 -17.05 16.88 -13.17
C ASP A 23 -17.76 17.22 -11.85
N GLY A 24 -17.05 17.12 -10.72
CA GLY A 24 -17.58 17.37 -9.39
C GLY A 24 -18.34 16.19 -8.80
N THR A 25 -18.50 15.09 -9.54
CA THR A 25 -19.13 13.88 -9.00
C THR A 25 -18.21 13.18 -8.00
N LYS A 26 -18.82 12.54 -7.01
CA LYS A 26 -18.12 11.82 -5.94
C LYS A 26 -18.77 10.46 -5.75
N VAL A 27 -17.94 9.42 -5.69
CA VAL A 27 -18.39 8.05 -5.36
C VAL A 27 -17.67 7.61 -4.09
N ASN A 28 -18.47 7.19 -3.11
CA ASN A 28 -17.97 6.66 -1.85
C ASN A 28 -18.14 5.14 -1.86
N TYR A 29 -17.05 4.42 -1.72
CA TYR A 29 -17.04 2.96 -1.62
C TYR A 29 -16.87 2.57 -0.15
N GLU A 30 -17.83 1.80 0.34
CA GLU A 30 -17.76 1.11 1.62
C GLU A 30 -17.21 -0.29 1.33
N LEU A 31 -15.89 -0.36 1.13
CA LEU A 31 -15.20 -1.64 0.91
C LEU A 31 -15.06 -2.38 2.25
N GLY A 32 -14.58 -3.62 2.19
CA GLY A 32 -14.26 -4.39 3.38
C GLY A 32 -13.31 -3.64 4.30
N GLN A 33 -13.43 -3.90 5.60
CA GLN A 33 -12.56 -3.32 6.63
C GLN A 33 -11.11 -3.80 6.45
N ILE A 34 -10.17 -3.03 7.00
CA ILE A 34 -8.79 -3.48 7.16
C ILE A 34 -8.79 -4.76 7.98
N GLN A 35 -8.05 -5.77 7.52
CA GLN A 35 -7.95 -7.04 8.23
C GLN A 35 -7.31 -6.84 9.59
N THR A 36 -7.88 -7.47 10.62
CA THR A 36 -7.38 -7.40 12.00
C THR A 36 -6.67 -8.68 12.38
N ASN A 37 -5.84 -8.62 13.42
CA ASN A 37 -5.17 -9.81 13.97
C ASN A 37 -6.11 -10.70 14.82
N ASP A 38 -7.40 -10.39 14.87
CA ASP A 38 -8.37 -11.24 15.58
C ASP A 38 -8.59 -12.55 14.81
N SER A 39 -8.99 -13.62 15.50
CA SER A 39 -9.04 -14.99 14.95
C SER A 39 -9.81 -15.12 13.62
N ASP A 40 -10.85 -14.31 13.42
CA ASP A 40 -11.68 -14.28 12.18
C ASP A 40 -11.52 -12.96 11.40
N GLY A 41 -10.55 -12.12 11.78
CA GLY A 41 -10.34 -10.78 11.25
C GLY A 41 -9.42 -10.71 10.03
N GLN A 42 -8.74 -11.82 9.68
CA GLN A 42 -7.76 -11.88 8.60
C GLN A 42 -8.03 -13.05 7.66
N THR A 43 -7.89 -12.82 6.36
CA THR A 43 -7.84 -13.89 5.35
C THR A 43 -6.40 -14.10 4.90
N SER A 44 -6.00 -15.34 4.64
CA SER A 44 -4.64 -15.62 4.19
C SER A 44 -4.38 -14.97 2.83
N SER A 45 -3.29 -14.20 2.76
CA SER A 45 -2.75 -13.66 1.50
C SER A 45 -1.83 -14.66 0.79
N GLY A 46 -1.47 -15.77 1.44
CA GLY A 46 -0.47 -16.74 0.96
C GLY A 46 1.00 -16.30 1.14
N VAL A 47 1.24 -15.08 1.62
CA VAL A 47 2.61 -14.54 1.77
C VAL A 47 3.42 -15.30 2.83
N ILE A 48 2.80 -15.65 3.96
CA ILE A 48 3.46 -16.41 5.03
C ILE A 48 3.79 -17.82 4.54
N ASP A 49 2.83 -18.48 3.89
CA ASP A 49 3.01 -19.82 3.35
C ASP A 49 4.15 -19.85 2.31
N HIS A 50 4.19 -18.86 1.40
CA HIS A 50 5.28 -18.71 0.43
C HIS A 50 6.64 -18.49 1.10
N PHE A 51 6.69 -17.67 2.16
CA PHE A 51 7.92 -17.44 2.91
C PHE A 51 8.43 -18.73 3.56
N VAL A 52 7.54 -19.49 4.22
CA VAL A 52 7.90 -20.78 4.84
C VAL A 52 8.39 -21.77 3.79
N ASP A 53 7.71 -21.86 2.65
CA ASP A 53 8.12 -22.73 1.53
C ASP A 53 9.54 -22.40 1.03
N CYS A 54 9.85 -21.11 0.87
CA CYS A 54 11.18 -20.67 0.49
C CYS A 54 12.25 -21.09 1.50
N VAL A 55 11.96 -21.00 2.80
CA VAL A 55 12.89 -21.42 3.86
C VAL A 55 13.10 -22.94 3.84
N LEU A 56 12.03 -23.71 3.69
CA LEU A 56 12.09 -25.18 3.69
C LEU A 56 12.84 -25.74 2.48
N HIS A 57 12.71 -25.09 1.33
CA HIS A 57 13.27 -25.57 0.06
C HIS A 57 14.53 -24.83 -0.39
N ASP A 58 15.09 -23.94 0.45
CA ASP A 58 16.24 -23.08 0.12
C ASP A 58 16.04 -22.33 -1.21
N GLN A 59 14.85 -21.74 -1.37
CA GLN A 59 14.48 -20.99 -2.56
C GLN A 59 14.47 -19.49 -2.29
N LYS A 60 14.83 -18.73 -3.31
CA LYS A 60 14.74 -17.28 -3.27
C LYS A 60 13.26 -16.85 -3.28
N PRO A 61 12.80 -16.02 -2.32
CA PRO A 61 11.42 -15.52 -2.34
C PRO A 61 11.17 -14.60 -3.52
N LEU A 62 9.89 -14.48 -3.93
CA LEU A 62 9.46 -13.59 -5.01
C LEU A 62 9.85 -12.12 -4.73
N ILE A 63 9.80 -11.73 -3.47
CA ILE A 63 10.23 -10.41 -2.99
C ILE A 63 11.24 -10.67 -1.88
N ASP A 64 12.49 -10.32 -2.12
CA ASP A 64 13.57 -10.43 -1.15
C ASP A 64 13.76 -9.13 -0.34
N GLY A 65 14.61 -9.20 0.69
CA GLY A 65 14.90 -8.04 1.54
C GLY A 65 15.56 -6.87 0.79
N THR A 66 16.22 -7.12 -0.34
CA THR A 66 16.86 -6.07 -1.14
C THR A 66 15.80 -5.25 -1.88
N GLU A 67 14.79 -5.91 -2.46
CA GLU A 67 13.65 -5.23 -3.08
C GLU A 67 12.81 -4.47 -2.04
N GLY A 68 12.63 -5.05 -0.85
CA GLY A 68 12.00 -4.36 0.28
C GLY A 68 12.77 -3.09 0.68
N TYR A 69 14.10 -3.16 0.75
CA TYR A 69 14.94 -2.01 1.08
C TYR A 69 14.87 -0.90 0.02
N LYS A 70 14.83 -1.24 -1.28
CA LYS A 70 14.65 -0.25 -2.35
C LYS A 70 13.35 0.52 -2.21
N SER A 71 12.26 -0.17 -1.88
CA SER A 71 10.95 0.44 -1.62
C SER A 71 10.99 1.38 -0.41
N LEU A 72 11.64 0.95 0.68
CA LEU A 72 11.83 1.79 1.86
C LEU A 72 12.63 3.07 1.56
N LYS A 73 13.71 2.98 0.76
CA LYS A 73 14.49 4.17 0.36
C LYS A 73 13.62 5.22 -0.33
N ILE A 74 12.68 4.80 -1.19
CA ILE A 74 11.75 5.72 -1.87
C ILE A 74 10.87 6.45 -0.85
N ILE A 75 10.30 5.74 0.12
CA ILE A 75 9.45 6.33 1.17
C ILE A 75 10.25 7.36 1.98
N LEU A 76 11.46 6.98 2.42
CA LEU A 76 12.34 7.87 3.18
C LEU A 76 12.71 9.13 2.38
N ALA A 77 13.04 8.98 1.11
CA ALA A 77 13.33 10.11 0.23
C ALA A 77 12.12 11.03 0.03
N ALA A 78 10.89 10.49 -0.05
CA ALA A 78 9.68 11.29 -0.13
C ALA A 78 9.42 12.08 1.17
N LEU A 79 9.66 11.47 2.33
CA LEU A 79 9.57 12.16 3.63
C LEU A 79 10.60 13.29 3.73
N GLU A 80 11.85 13.03 3.34
CA GLU A 80 12.93 14.02 3.32
C GLU A 80 12.62 15.17 2.35
N ALA A 81 12.15 14.86 1.14
CA ALA A 81 11.75 15.86 0.15
C ALA A 81 10.64 16.79 0.68
N ASN A 82 9.65 16.22 1.39
CA ASN A 82 8.57 17.01 1.98
C ASN A 82 9.05 17.92 3.11
N GLN A 83 9.98 17.45 3.95
CA GLN A 83 10.55 18.26 5.04
C GLN A 83 11.46 19.38 4.50
N SER A 84 12.36 19.05 3.58
CA SER A 84 13.37 19.97 3.04
C SER A 84 12.85 20.90 1.94
N LYS A 85 11.68 20.58 1.35
CA LYS A 85 11.12 21.24 0.16
C LYS A 85 12.07 21.21 -1.05
N LYS A 86 12.87 20.14 -1.17
CA LYS A 86 13.82 19.91 -2.27
C LYS A 86 13.65 18.52 -2.87
N ASN A 87 14.16 18.34 -4.08
CA ASN A 87 14.22 17.03 -4.72
C ASN A 87 15.32 16.18 -4.06
N VAL A 88 15.02 14.91 -3.76
CA VAL A 88 15.95 13.92 -3.22
C VAL A 88 16.26 12.90 -4.32
N THR A 89 17.56 12.62 -4.54
CA THR A 89 18.02 11.63 -5.53
C THR A 89 18.30 10.30 -4.84
N LEU A 90 17.91 9.18 -5.46
CA LEU A 90 17.95 7.83 -4.88
C LEU A 90 19.18 7.02 -5.27
#